data_AF-A0A9D4EQM5-F1
#
_entry.id   AF-A0A9D4EQM5-F1
#
_cell.length_a   1.000
_cell.length_b   1.000
_cell.length_c   1.000
_cell.angle_alpha   90.00
_cell.angle_beta   90.00
_cell.angle_gamma   90.00
#
_symmetry.space_group_name_H-M   'P 1'
#
loop_
_entity.id
_entity.type
_entity.pdbx_description
1 polymer ?
#
loop_
_entity_poly.entity_id
_entity_poly.type
_entity_poly.pdbx_seq_one_letter_code
_entity_poly.pdbx_strand_id
1 'polypeptide(L)'
;MAINILHKFHPAMIGHYTPIKTIGDGNCLFRSGNCLFRSISKCLNGSEEQHILLRLLSALELIENESYYKSDQFLADDRILKAEYSNLLHDVIGLYTWSVVELIFVVSAVIKKCIKSYYPPQPFSDYTSEVLSRRVVGRGCKDMSPDITIMWSQMSRSEIIRLEPNHFVPLIPANKILVNDVSPLSDDIKVTKVETCSIPANATFVVIDGDDSDYDHSETVER
;
A
#
# COMPACT_ATOMS: atom_id res chain seq x y z
N MET A 1 -2.91 17.57 1.29
CA MET A 1 -2.66 17.26 2.72
C MET A 1 -1.29 16.67 2.98
N ALA A 2 -0.86 15.63 2.24
CA ALA A 2 0.50 15.09 2.32
C ALA A 2 1.65 16.13 2.30
N ILE A 3 1.57 17.13 1.41
CA ILE A 3 2.54 18.24 1.35
C ILE A 3 2.57 19.04 2.66
N ASN A 4 1.41 19.35 3.24
CA ASN A 4 1.30 20.09 4.50
C ASN A 4 1.87 19.29 5.68
N ILE A 5 1.67 17.96 5.69
CA ILE A 5 2.28 17.06 6.68
C ILE A 5 3.81 17.18 6.59
N LEU A 6 4.38 17.10 5.38
CA LEU A 6 5.83 17.24 5.19
C LEU A 6 6.33 18.62 5.60
N HIS A 7 5.64 19.71 5.22
CA HIS A 7 6.02 21.06 5.65
C HIS A 7 6.05 21.22 7.15
N LYS A 8 5.15 20.54 7.88
CA LYS A 8 5.08 20.65 9.33
C LYS A 8 6.10 19.76 10.03
N PHE A 9 6.22 18.52 9.60
CA PHE A 9 6.91 17.48 10.34
C PHE A 9 8.29 17.13 9.79
N HIS A 10 8.53 17.32 8.49
CA HIS A 10 9.84 17.03 7.90
C HIS A 10 10.09 17.87 6.62
N PRO A 11 10.33 19.19 6.75
CA PRO A 11 10.44 20.09 5.60
C PRO A 11 11.51 19.70 4.58
N ALA A 12 12.62 19.13 5.05
CA ALA A 12 13.74 18.70 4.22
C ALA A 12 13.33 17.68 3.14
N MET A 13 12.31 16.86 3.40
CA MET A 13 11.83 15.88 2.43
C MET A 13 11.26 16.50 1.16
N ILE A 14 10.73 17.74 1.23
CA ILE A 14 10.11 18.42 0.08
C ILE A 14 11.14 18.77 -1.00
N GLY A 15 12.40 18.99 -0.63
CA GLY A 15 13.47 19.24 -1.59
C GLY A 15 13.87 18.01 -2.41
N HIS A 16 13.51 16.81 -1.95
CA HIS A 16 13.95 15.55 -2.55
C HIS A 16 12.80 14.68 -3.07
N TYR A 17 11.59 14.87 -2.54
CA TYR A 17 10.43 14.05 -2.86
C TYR A 17 9.18 14.91 -3.05
N THR A 18 8.33 14.49 -3.97
CA THR A 18 6.99 15.04 -4.13
C THR A 18 5.96 13.98 -3.78
N PRO A 19 5.09 14.22 -2.78
CA PRO A 19 3.96 13.34 -2.53
C PRO A 19 2.94 13.46 -3.66
N ILE A 20 2.56 12.33 -4.25
CA ILE A 20 1.57 12.31 -5.33
C ILE A 20 0.22 11.97 -4.75
N LYS A 21 -0.79 12.77 -5.10
CA LYS A 21 -2.17 12.52 -4.70
C LYS A 21 -2.65 11.21 -5.31
N THR A 22 -3.19 10.33 -4.47
CA THR A 22 -3.98 9.17 -4.88
C THR A 22 -5.46 9.48 -4.76
N ILE A 23 -6.31 8.82 -5.57
CA ILE A 23 -7.75 8.98 -5.42
C ILE A 23 -8.13 8.48 -4.03
N GLY A 24 -8.56 9.41 -3.18
CA GLY A 24 -9.33 9.10 -2.00
C GLY A 24 -10.78 8.96 -2.42
N ASP A 25 -11.27 7.74 -2.54
CA ASP A 25 -12.61 7.39 -3.02
C ASP A 25 -13.74 7.73 -2.02
N GLY A 26 -13.59 8.79 -1.22
CA GLY A 26 -14.56 9.20 -0.20
C GLY A 26 -14.63 8.26 1.02
N ASN A 27 -14.14 7.02 0.91
CA ASN A 27 -14.11 6.03 1.99
C ASN A 27 -12.85 6.10 2.85
N CYS A 28 -11.87 6.93 2.50
CA CYS A 28 -10.64 7.12 3.27
C CYS A 28 -10.83 7.77 4.65
N LEU A 29 -12.01 8.37 4.89
CA LEU A 29 -12.38 8.88 6.21
C LEU A 29 -12.82 7.76 7.17
N PHE A 30 -13.16 6.57 6.67
CA PHE A 30 -13.65 5.46 7.51
C PHE A 30 -12.99 4.09 7.24
N ARG A 31 -12.30 3.90 6.10
CA ARG A 31 -11.97 2.60 5.50
C ARG A 31 -10.86 2.74 4.41
N SER A 32 -9.59 2.82 4.82
CA SER A 32 -8.43 3.31 4.02
C SER A 32 -7.73 2.30 3.06
N GLY A 33 -8.22 1.09 2.89
CA GLY A 33 -7.38 -0.04 2.44
C GLY A 33 -7.04 -0.02 0.96
N ASN A 34 -7.80 0.70 0.13
CA ASN A 34 -7.48 0.80 -1.30
C ASN A 34 -6.32 1.76 -1.57
N CYS A 35 -6.04 2.70 -0.66
CA CYS A 35 -5.04 3.75 -0.88
C CYS A 35 -3.62 3.18 -0.97
N LEU A 36 -3.34 2.11 -0.21
CA LEU A 36 -2.07 1.40 -0.28
C LEU A 36 -1.85 0.83 -1.70
N PHE A 37 -2.80 0.02 -2.17
CA PHE A 37 -2.70 -0.62 -3.49
C PHE A 37 -2.71 0.40 -4.64
N ARG A 38 -3.49 1.49 -4.51
CA ARG A 38 -3.48 2.61 -5.47
C ARG A 38 -2.14 3.32 -5.50
N SER A 39 -1.56 3.61 -4.33
CA SER A 39 -0.24 4.22 -4.22
C SER A 39 0.82 3.35 -4.90
N ILE A 40 0.81 2.05 -4.61
CA ILE A 40 1.78 1.11 -5.19
C ILE A 40 1.58 0.97 -6.69
N SER A 41 0.33 0.82 -7.18
CA SER A 41 0.00 0.82 -8.61
C SER A 41 0.57 2.07 -9.30
N LYS A 42 0.41 3.24 -8.67
CA LYS A 42 0.88 4.51 -9.21
C LYS A 42 2.41 4.59 -9.26
N CYS A 43 3.11 4.07 -8.25
CA CYS A 43 4.57 3.96 -8.27
C CYS A 43 5.07 3.02 -9.38
N LEU A 44 4.37 1.89 -9.59
CA LEU A 44 4.78 0.90 -10.59
C LEU A 44 4.53 1.39 -12.01
N ASN A 45 3.34 1.91 -12.29
CA ASN A 45 2.85 2.08 -13.66
C ASN A 45 2.47 3.54 -13.99
N GLY A 46 2.59 4.47 -13.05
CA GLY A 46 2.09 5.85 -13.20
C GLY A 46 0.56 5.98 -13.13
N SER A 47 -0.17 4.86 -12.97
CA SER A 47 -1.63 4.78 -12.95
C SER A 47 -2.13 4.00 -11.72
N GLU A 48 -3.34 4.31 -11.25
CA GLU A 48 -3.98 3.62 -10.11
C GLU A 48 -4.83 2.40 -10.54
N GLU A 49 -4.96 2.14 -11.84
CA GLU A 49 -5.91 1.16 -12.40
C GLU A 49 -5.68 -0.28 -11.92
N GLN A 50 -4.45 -0.66 -11.58
CA GLN A 50 -4.11 -2.02 -11.18
C GLN A 50 -4.29 -2.30 -9.68
N HIS A 51 -4.83 -1.36 -8.91
CA HIS A 51 -4.98 -1.51 -7.46
C HIS A 51 -5.82 -2.75 -7.06
N ILE A 52 -6.88 -3.07 -7.81
CA ILE A 52 -7.71 -4.27 -7.55
C ILE A 52 -6.93 -5.55 -7.86
N LEU A 53 -6.18 -5.57 -8.96
CA LEU A 53 -5.33 -6.71 -9.30
C LEU A 53 -4.27 -6.92 -8.22
N LEU A 54 -3.56 -5.87 -7.79
CA LEU A 54 -2.58 -5.97 -6.71
C LEU A 54 -3.20 -6.50 -5.41
N ARG A 55 -4.43 -6.08 -5.10
CA ARG A 55 -5.17 -6.55 -3.94
C ARG A 55 -5.52 -8.03 -4.03
N LEU A 56 -6.03 -8.49 -5.18
CA LEU A 56 -6.32 -9.89 -5.44
C LEU A 56 -5.06 -10.75 -5.33
N LEU A 57 -3.96 -10.32 -5.95
CA LEU A 57 -2.69 -11.03 -5.89
C LEU A 57 -2.13 -11.12 -4.48
N SER A 58 -2.31 -10.06 -3.66
CA SER A 58 -1.95 -10.11 -2.24
C SER A 58 -2.80 -11.08 -1.43
N ALA A 59 -4.09 -11.22 -1.76
CA ALA A 59 -4.94 -12.23 -1.13
C ALA A 59 -4.47 -13.65 -1.48
N LEU A 60 -4.16 -13.91 -2.75
CA LEU A 60 -3.62 -15.20 -3.20
C LEU A 60 -2.28 -15.52 -2.53
N GLU A 61 -1.35 -14.57 -2.47
CA GLU A 61 -0.07 -14.74 -1.78
C GLU A 61 -0.24 -15.12 -0.30
N LEU A 62 -1.21 -14.51 0.39
CA LEU A 62 -1.54 -14.84 1.79
C LEU A 62 -2.07 -16.26 1.91
N ILE A 63 -3.04 -16.64 1.08
CA ILE A 63 -3.67 -17.97 1.07
C ILE A 63 -2.65 -19.06 0.76
N GLU A 64 -1.86 -18.89 -0.30
CA GLU A 64 -0.89 -19.89 -0.75
C GLU A 64 0.26 -20.09 0.25
N ASN A 65 0.56 -19.09 1.08
CA ASN A 65 1.70 -19.10 1.99
C ASN A 65 1.25 -18.91 3.45
N GLU A 66 0.07 -19.42 3.79
CA GLU A 66 -0.56 -19.28 5.11
C GLU A 66 0.39 -19.60 6.27
N SER A 67 1.12 -20.70 6.19
CA SER A 67 2.04 -21.15 7.25
C SER A 67 3.15 -20.14 7.54
N TYR A 68 3.61 -19.41 6.50
CA TYR A 68 4.59 -18.35 6.66
C TYR A 68 3.98 -17.14 7.39
N TYR A 69 2.81 -16.67 6.95
CA TYR A 69 2.16 -15.48 7.52
C TYR A 69 1.55 -15.71 8.91
N LYS A 70 1.31 -16.97 9.30
CA LYS A 70 0.98 -17.36 10.68
C LYS A 70 2.19 -17.51 11.60
N SER A 71 3.40 -17.55 11.05
CA SER A 71 4.61 -17.80 11.84
C SER A 71 5.11 -16.56 12.58
N ASP A 72 5.80 -16.76 13.70
CA ASP A 72 6.46 -15.67 14.42
C ASP A 72 7.59 -15.00 13.61
N GLN A 73 8.12 -15.72 12.61
CA GLN A 73 9.15 -15.21 11.70
C GLN A 73 8.61 -14.17 10.73
N PHE A 74 7.32 -14.24 10.38
CA PHE A 74 6.67 -13.19 9.63
C PHE A 74 6.64 -11.94 10.50
N LEU A 75 7.35 -10.89 10.08
CA LEU A 75 7.43 -9.63 10.79
C LEU A 75 8.04 -9.76 12.21
N ALA A 76 9.29 -10.22 12.29
CA ALA A 76 10.04 -10.34 13.55
C ALA A 76 10.47 -8.98 14.14
N ASP A 77 9.49 -8.12 14.46
CA ASP A 77 9.65 -6.86 15.20
C ASP A 77 8.54 -6.79 16.25
N ASP A 78 8.90 -6.99 17.51
CA ASP A 78 7.99 -7.07 18.65
C ASP A 78 7.28 -5.74 18.97
N ARG A 79 7.78 -4.63 18.40
CA ARG A 79 7.17 -3.30 18.50
C ARG A 79 5.96 -3.14 17.58
N ILE A 80 5.77 -4.05 16.62
CA ILE A 80 4.60 -4.05 15.75
C ILE A 80 3.62 -5.12 16.25
N LEU A 81 2.42 -4.68 16.60
CA LEU A 81 1.31 -5.57 16.87
C LEU A 81 0.87 -6.25 15.57
N LYS A 82 1.01 -7.57 15.51
CA LYS A 82 0.55 -8.38 14.39
C LYS A 82 -0.95 -8.61 14.51
N ALA A 83 -1.66 -8.40 13.40
CA ALA A 83 -3.03 -8.87 13.28
C ALA A 83 -3.06 -10.41 13.24
N GLU A 84 -4.11 -11.00 13.82
CA GLU A 84 -4.45 -12.39 13.56
C GLU A 84 -4.57 -12.64 12.06
N TYR A 85 -4.10 -13.80 11.59
CA TYR A 85 -4.07 -14.12 10.15
C TYR A 85 -5.45 -13.99 9.49
N SER A 86 -6.52 -14.40 10.18
CA SER A 86 -7.90 -14.25 9.67
C SER A 86 -8.30 -12.80 9.45
N ASN A 87 -7.87 -11.89 10.35
CA ASN A 87 -8.11 -10.46 10.21
C ASN A 87 -7.29 -9.89 9.05
N LEU A 88 -6.03 -10.29 8.92
CA LEU A 88 -5.17 -9.88 7.80
C LEU A 88 -5.76 -10.33 6.45
N LEU A 89 -6.26 -11.55 6.38
CA LEU A 89 -6.89 -12.11 5.18
C LEU A 89 -8.22 -11.41 4.86
N HIS A 90 -9.04 -11.15 5.87
CA HIS A 90 -10.26 -10.36 5.72
C HIS A 90 -9.93 -8.94 5.23
N ASP A 91 -8.90 -8.33 5.79
CA ASP A 91 -8.43 -7.00 5.43
C ASP A 91 -7.79 -6.92 4.06
N VAL A 92 -7.33 -8.01 3.43
CA VAL A 92 -6.90 -7.96 2.03
C VAL A 92 -8.05 -8.25 1.07
N ILE A 93 -8.96 -9.16 1.40
CA ILE A 93 -10.07 -9.54 0.50
C ILE A 93 -11.14 -8.45 0.44
N GLY A 94 -11.50 -7.86 1.57
CA GLY A 94 -12.58 -6.90 1.63
C GLY A 94 -12.23 -5.60 0.90
N LEU A 95 -13.01 -5.21 -0.11
CA LEU A 95 -12.86 -3.87 -0.68
C LEU A 95 -13.10 -2.83 0.41
N TYR A 96 -12.29 -1.78 0.43
CA TYR A 96 -12.41 -0.71 1.44
C TYR A 96 -12.20 -1.19 2.89
N THR A 97 -11.43 -2.22 3.19
CA THR A 97 -10.98 -2.53 4.58
C THR A 97 -9.84 -1.62 4.99
N TRP A 98 -9.20 -1.76 6.15
CA TRP A 98 -8.00 -0.98 6.47
C TRP A 98 -6.75 -1.61 5.87
N SER A 99 -5.71 -0.80 5.64
CA SER A 99 -4.39 -1.34 5.35
C SER A 99 -3.48 -1.21 6.56
N VAL A 100 -2.93 -2.33 6.97
CA VAL A 100 -1.94 -2.45 8.05
C VAL A 100 -0.54 -2.59 7.46
N VAL A 101 0.49 -2.44 8.29
CA VAL A 101 1.90 -2.53 7.84
C VAL A 101 2.22 -3.91 7.26
N GLU A 102 1.58 -4.97 7.77
CA GLU A 102 1.68 -6.34 7.28
C GLU A 102 1.32 -6.44 5.78
N LEU A 103 0.32 -5.69 5.32
CA LEU A 103 -0.05 -5.69 3.90
C LEU A 103 1.03 -5.07 3.01
N ILE A 104 1.89 -4.19 3.54
CA ILE A 104 3.05 -3.67 2.80
C ILE A 104 4.05 -4.81 2.54
N PHE A 105 4.24 -5.72 3.51
CA PHE A 105 5.09 -6.91 3.33
C PHE A 105 4.50 -7.88 2.31
N VAL A 106 3.20 -8.14 2.39
CA VAL A 106 2.50 -9.01 1.43
C VAL A 106 2.59 -8.44 0.02
N VAL A 107 2.30 -7.14 -0.18
CA VAL A 107 2.39 -6.53 -1.51
C VAL A 107 3.83 -6.53 -2.01
N SER A 108 4.82 -6.27 -1.16
CA SER A 108 6.24 -6.39 -1.52
C SER A 108 6.59 -7.80 -2.02
N ALA A 109 6.00 -8.84 -1.42
CA ALA A 109 6.16 -10.22 -1.85
C ALA A 109 5.52 -10.47 -3.21
N VAL A 110 4.33 -9.91 -3.47
CA VAL A 110 3.63 -10.04 -4.76
C VAL A 110 4.42 -9.39 -5.89
N ILE A 111 4.80 -8.13 -5.71
CA ILE A 111 5.48 -7.35 -6.76
C ILE A 111 6.96 -7.69 -6.89
N LYS A 112 7.48 -8.52 -5.98
CA LYS A 112 8.89 -8.92 -5.86
C LYS A 112 9.86 -7.74 -5.82
N LYS A 113 9.44 -6.64 -5.16
CA LYS A 113 10.23 -5.42 -4.98
C LYS A 113 10.17 -4.94 -3.54
N CYS A 114 11.28 -4.38 -3.11
CA CYS A 114 11.40 -3.69 -1.84
C CYS A 114 10.56 -2.39 -1.82
N ILE A 115 9.83 -2.16 -0.74
CA ILE A 115 9.03 -0.95 -0.51
C ILE A 115 9.61 -0.18 0.67
N LYS A 116 9.83 1.12 0.54
CA LYS A 116 10.10 2.02 1.66
C LYS A 116 8.77 2.54 2.19
N SER A 117 8.38 2.05 3.37
CA SER A 117 7.32 2.66 4.16
C SER A 117 7.91 3.90 4.85
N TYR A 118 7.24 5.04 4.76
CA TYR A 118 7.70 6.28 5.36
C TYR A 118 6.60 6.90 6.22
N TYR A 119 6.87 6.99 7.51
CA TYR A 119 6.02 7.65 8.48
C TYR A 119 6.66 8.98 8.89
N PRO A 120 6.02 10.13 8.63
CA PRO A 120 6.59 11.43 9.01
C PRO A 120 6.88 11.50 10.51
N PRO A 121 8.09 11.95 10.93
CA PRO A 121 8.45 12.07 12.33
C PRO A 121 7.53 13.07 13.02
N GLN A 122 6.96 12.72 14.18
CA GLN A 122 6.15 13.67 14.96
C GLN A 122 6.79 13.93 16.33
N PRO A 123 6.62 15.13 16.89
CA PRO A 123 7.02 15.42 18.26
C PRO A 123 6.40 14.40 19.22
N PHE A 124 7.21 13.80 20.08
CA PHE A 124 6.77 12.82 21.10
C PHE A 124 6.23 11.49 20.54
N SER A 125 6.44 11.19 19.25
CA SER A 125 6.05 9.91 18.64
C SER A 125 7.22 9.21 17.92
N ASP A 126 8.45 9.48 18.33
CA ASP A 126 9.67 9.00 17.64
C ASP A 126 9.68 7.47 17.52
N TYR A 127 9.18 6.76 18.53
CA TYR A 127 9.03 5.30 18.53
C TYR A 127 8.14 4.79 17.38
N THR A 128 7.04 5.48 17.07
CA THR A 128 6.14 5.08 15.97
C THR A 128 6.78 5.36 14.62
N SER A 129 7.45 6.51 14.48
CA SER A 129 8.12 6.88 13.24
C SER A 129 9.25 5.90 12.91
N GLU A 130 10.06 5.51 13.89
CA GLU A 130 11.15 4.55 13.69
C GLU A 130 10.65 3.18 13.24
N VAL A 131 9.57 2.69 13.86
CA VAL A 131 9.02 1.36 13.56
C VAL A 131 8.34 1.32 12.18
N LEU A 132 7.64 2.40 11.80
CA LEU A 132 6.86 2.45 10.55
C LEU A 132 7.63 3.05 9.36
N SER A 133 8.66 3.87 9.61
CA SER A 133 9.60 4.36 8.59
C SER A 133 10.69 3.33 8.34
N ARG A 134 10.38 2.29 7.57
CA ARG A 134 11.30 1.18 7.34
C ARG A 134 11.33 0.73 5.90
N ARG A 135 12.41 0.02 5.60
CA ARG A 135 12.48 -0.83 4.43
C ARG A 135 11.67 -2.10 4.68
N VAL A 136 10.75 -2.39 3.77
CA VAL A 136 9.88 -3.56 3.79
C VAL A 136 10.26 -4.46 2.62
N VAL A 137 10.56 -5.72 2.95
CA VAL A 137 10.98 -6.73 1.98
C VAL A 137 10.12 -7.96 2.21
N GLY A 138 9.25 -8.23 1.24
CA GLY A 138 8.36 -9.38 1.28
C GLY A 138 9.06 -10.70 0.97
N ARG A 139 8.35 -11.79 1.23
CA ARG A 139 8.83 -13.16 0.99
C ARG A 139 9.28 -13.36 -0.45
N GLY A 140 10.48 -13.92 -0.60
CA GLY A 140 11.09 -14.22 -1.91
C GLY A 140 11.51 -12.99 -2.72
N CYS A 141 11.49 -11.79 -2.13
CA CYS A 141 12.04 -10.59 -2.76
C CYS A 141 13.57 -10.63 -2.71
N LYS A 142 14.21 -10.53 -3.88
CA LYS A 142 15.68 -10.49 -4.01
C LYS A 142 16.22 -9.07 -4.22
N ASP A 143 15.40 -8.20 -4.79
CA ASP A 143 15.73 -6.81 -5.01
C ASP A 143 15.56 -6.02 -3.71
N MET A 144 16.67 -5.52 -3.19
CA MET A 144 16.74 -4.78 -1.93
C MET A 144 16.74 -3.25 -2.13
N SER A 145 16.69 -2.79 -3.39
CA SER A 145 16.64 -1.37 -3.73
C SER A 145 15.20 -0.86 -3.64
N PRO A 146 14.91 0.13 -2.76
CA PRO A 146 13.55 0.65 -2.65
C PRO A 146 13.26 1.64 -3.78
N ASP A 147 12.80 1.13 -4.92
CA ASP A 147 12.28 1.97 -6.01
C ASP A 147 10.91 2.58 -5.69
N ILE A 148 10.22 2.02 -4.68
CA ILE A 148 8.87 2.41 -4.29
C ILE A 148 8.95 2.99 -2.88
N THR A 149 8.53 4.25 -2.72
CA THR A 149 8.33 4.85 -1.41
C THR A 149 6.86 5.22 -1.24
N ILE A 150 6.25 4.74 -0.17
CA ILE A 150 4.89 5.10 0.23
C ILE A 150 4.94 5.83 1.58
N MET A 151 4.13 6.87 1.71
CA MET A 151 4.03 7.68 2.92
C MET A 151 2.68 7.49 3.59
N TRP A 152 2.72 7.27 4.90
CA TRP A 152 1.56 7.40 5.77
C TRP A 152 1.14 8.87 5.84
N SER A 153 -0.10 9.14 5.44
CA SER A 153 -0.68 10.48 5.32
C SER A 153 -2.07 10.49 5.95
N GLN A 154 -2.70 11.67 5.97
CA GLN A 154 -4.10 11.81 6.35
C GLN A 154 -4.90 12.58 5.28
N MET A 155 -6.21 12.37 5.29
CA MET A 155 -7.16 13.09 4.42
C MET A 155 -7.95 14.22 5.09
N SER A 156 -7.92 14.33 6.43
CA SER A 156 -8.61 15.41 7.15
C SER A 156 -8.08 16.79 6.73
N ARG A 157 -8.89 17.84 6.88
CA ARG A 157 -8.56 19.23 6.52
C ARG A 157 -8.30 20.16 7.72
N SER A 158 -8.35 19.63 8.94
CA SER A 158 -8.07 20.41 10.15
C SER A 158 -6.58 20.77 10.25
N GLU A 159 -6.26 21.78 11.06
CA GLU A 159 -4.88 22.08 11.43
C GLU A 159 -4.21 20.81 11.96
N ILE A 160 -3.08 20.45 11.36
CA ILE A 160 -2.39 19.19 11.64
C ILE A 160 -1.63 19.34 12.95
N ILE A 161 -2.28 19.28 14.11
CA ILE A 161 -1.56 19.32 15.40
C ILE A 161 -0.77 18.02 15.59
N ARG A 162 -1.38 16.90 15.21
CA ARG A 162 -0.83 15.54 15.22
C ARG A 162 -1.20 14.84 13.91
N LEU A 163 -0.34 13.94 13.42
CA LEU A 163 -0.67 13.10 12.27
C LEU A 163 -1.47 11.88 12.75
N GLU A 164 -2.68 11.75 12.20
CA GLU A 164 -3.58 10.61 12.37
C GLU A 164 -3.65 9.85 11.04
N PRO A 165 -2.76 8.86 10.84
CA PRO A 165 -2.59 8.24 9.53
C PRO A 165 -3.86 7.46 9.14
N ASN A 166 -4.50 7.87 8.06
CA ASN A 166 -5.65 7.20 7.47
C ASN A 166 -5.60 7.16 5.94
N HIS A 167 -4.42 7.37 5.37
CA HIS A 167 -4.20 7.40 3.95
C HIS A 167 -2.77 7.02 3.62
N PHE A 168 -2.55 6.55 2.39
CA PHE A 168 -1.22 6.32 1.82
C PHE A 168 -1.08 7.16 0.57
N VAL A 169 0.11 7.73 0.36
CA VAL A 169 0.47 8.40 -0.89
C VAL A 169 1.85 7.95 -1.37
N PRO A 170 2.10 7.88 -2.68
CA PRO A 170 3.45 7.77 -3.22
C PRO A 170 4.32 8.96 -2.82
N LEU A 171 5.58 8.71 -2.49
CA LEU A 171 6.64 9.72 -2.51
C LEU A 171 7.55 9.47 -3.71
N ILE A 172 7.44 10.32 -4.72
CA ILE A 172 8.24 10.21 -5.93
C ILE A 172 9.47 11.11 -5.80
N PRO A 173 10.70 10.61 -6.04
CA PRO A 173 11.89 11.44 -6.10
C PRO A 173 11.71 12.60 -7.07
N ALA A 174 12.08 13.82 -6.68
CA ALA A 174 11.87 15.01 -7.49
C ALA A 174 12.53 14.92 -8.87
N ASN A 175 13.65 14.18 -8.99
CA ASN A 175 14.36 13.94 -10.24
C ASN A 175 13.69 12.93 -11.18
N LYS A 176 12.71 12.14 -10.70
CA LYS A 176 11.95 11.16 -11.51
C LYS A 176 10.64 11.72 -12.04
N ILE A 177 10.31 12.97 -11.73
CA ILE A 177 9.09 13.63 -12.20
C ILE A 177 9.41 14.26 -13.55
N LEU A 178 8.94 13.62 -14.63
CA LEU A 178 8.94 14.23 -15.95
C LEU A 178 7.81 15.26 -15.98
N VAL A 179 8.17 16.51 -15.75
CA VAL A 179 7.27 17.64 -15.78
C VAL A 179 6.97 18.00 -17.23
N ASN A 180 5.80 17.62 -17.74
CA ASN A 180 5.21 18.25 -18.92
C ASN A 180 3.94 18.99 -18.48
N ASP A 181 3.93 20.30 -18.76
CA ASP A 181 2.92 21.33 -18.46
C ASP A 181 2.71 21.70 -16.98
N VAL A 182 3.51 22.66 -16.49
CA VAL A 182 3.25 23.43 -15.26
C VAL A 182 2.62 24.75 -15.65
N SER A 183 1.33 24.91 -15.39
CA SER A 183 0.82 26.21 -14.94
C SER A 183 1.08 26.30 -13.43
N PRO A 184 1.72 27.38 -12.95
CA PRO A 184 2.00 27.52 -11.53
C PRO A 184 0.70 27.82 -10.79
N LEU A 185 0.52 27.17 -9.63
CA LEU A 185 -0.57 27.37 -8.66
C LEU A 185 -1.89 26.63 -8.99
N SER A 186 -1.91 25.31 -8.86
CA SER A 186 -3.10 24.58 -8.38
C SER A 186 -2.73 23.18 -7.86
N ASP A 187 -3.56 22.66 -6.95
CA ASP A 187 -3.42 21.40 -6.21
C ASP A 187 -3.38 20.10 -7.07
N ASP A 188 -3.17 20.20 -8.38
CA ASP A 188 -3.22 19.06 -9.31
C ASP A 188 -1.98 19.03 -10.22
N ILE A 189 -0.87 18.53 -9.67
CA ILE A 189 0.26 18.07 -10.50
C ILE A 189 -0.23 16.81 -11.25
N LYS A 190 -0.52 16.97 -12.55
CA LYS A 190 -0.74 15.84 -13.46
C LYS A 190 0.61 15.22 -13.81
N VAL A 191 1.03 14.21 -13.05
CA VAL A 191 2.17 13.38 -13.44
C VAL A 191 1.73 12.53 -14.63
N THR A 192 2.15 12.91 -15.83
CA THR A 192 1.78 12.25 -17.09
C THR A 192 2.67 11.04 -17.41
N LYS A 193 3.85 10.95 -16.77
CA LYS A 193 4.74 9.79 -16.90
C LYS A 193 5.69 9.69 -15.70
N VAL A 194 5.54 8.60 -14.92
CA VAL A 194 6.59 8.14 -13.99
C VAL A 194 7.46 7.16 -14.78
N GLU A 195 8.79 7.20 -14.62
CA GLU A 195 9.62 6.09 -15.08
C GLU A 195 9.16 4.82 -14.36
N THR A 196 8.45 3.96 -15.11
CA THR A 196 7.71 2.84 -14.55
C THR A 196 8.66 1.72 -14.12
N CYS A 197 8.31 1.07 -13.03
CA CYS A 197 8.91 -0.18 -12.63
C CYS A 197 7.98 -1.30 -13.10
N SER A 198 8.34 -1.98 -14.19
CA SER A 198 7.52 -3.06 -14.75
C SER A 198 7.42 -4.25 -13.78
N ILE A 199 6.22 -4.82 -13.67
CA ILE A 199 6.00 -6.13 -13.03
C ILE A 199 6.73 -7.19 -13.88
N PRO A 200 7.51 -8.12 -13.30
CA PRO A 200 8.14 -9.18 -14.07
C PRO A 200 7.08 -10.02 -14.80
N ALA A 201 7.27 -10.27 -16.09
CA ALA A 201 6.35 -11.04 -16.94
C ALA A 201 6.20 -12.53 -16.54
N ASN A 202 6.93 -12.98 -15.50
CA ASN A 202 7.09 -14.40 -15.15
C ASN A 202 6.18 -14.84 -13.98
N ALA A 203 5.09 -14.11 -13.72
CA ALA A 203 4.05 -14.62 -12.82
C ALA A 203 3.26 -15.70 -13.56
N THR A 204 3.80 -16.93 -13.55
CA THR A 204 3.14 -18.10 -14.14
C THR A 204 2.00 -18.53 -13.21
N PHE A 205 0.77 -18.21 -13.59
CA PHE A 205 -0.42 -18.72 -12.91
C PHE A 205 -0.82 -20.04 -13.56
N VAL A 206 -0.88 -21.11 -12.77
CA VAL A 206 -1.60 -22.32 -13.16
C VAL A 206 -3.08 -22.03 -12.94
N VAL A 207 -3.81 -21.77 -14.02
CA VAL A 207 -5.26 -21.78 -13.99
C VAL A 207 -5.66 -23.24 -13.77
N ILE A 208 -6.15 -23.56 -12.57
CA ILE A 208 -6.83 -24.82 -12.33
C ILE A 208 -8.26 -24.57 -12.77
N ASP A 209 -8.62 -25.08 -13.95
CA ASP A 209 -10.02 -25.14 -14.37
C ASP A 209 -10.76 -26.04 -13.37
N GLY A 210 -11.58 -25.40 -12.52
CA GLY A 210 -12.51 -26.11 -11.65
C GLY A 210 -13.66 -26.60 -12.52
N ASP A 211 -13.79 -27.91 -12.64
CA ASP A 211 -14.90 -28.57 -13.30
C ASP A 211 -16.18 -28.28 -12.50
N ASP A 212 -17.03 -27.41 -13.04
CA ASP A 212 -18.36 -27.08 -12.51
C ASP A 212 -19.33 -28.23 -12.81
N SER A 213 -19.23 -29.32 -12.06
CA SER A 213 -20.32 -30.30 -12.00
C SER A 213 -20.50 -30.87 -10.59
N ASP A 214 -21.73 -30.69 -10.11
CA ASP A 214 -22.38 -31.37 -8.98
C ASP A 214 -22.42 -30.59 -7.65
N TYR A 215 -23.27 -29.55 -7.64
CA TYR A 215 -24.03 -29.19 -6.45
C TYR A 215 -25.53 -29.37 -6.74
N ASP A 216 -26.04 -30.52 -6.33
CA ASP A 216 -27.46 -30.88 -6.35
C ASP A 216 -28.18 -30.15 -5.19
N HIS A 217 -29.16 -29.31 -5.54
CA HIS A 217 -30.05 -28.65 -4.60
C HIS A 217 -31.28 -29.54 -4.36
N SER A 218 -31.26 -30.39 -3.35
CA SER A 218 -32.50 -30.92 -2.78
C SER A 218 -32.95 -30.09 -1.58
N GLU A 219 -33.91 -29.21 -1.84
CA GLU A 219 -34.76 -28.57 -0.83
C GLU A 219 -35.43 -29.62 0.07
N THR A 220 -35.57 -29.32 1.36
CA THR A 220 -36.69 -29.83 2.16
C THR A 220 -37.23 -28.73 3.05
N VAL A 221 -38.49 -28.41 2.78
CA VAL A 221 -39.38 -27.49 3.48
C VAL A 221 -40.22 -28.29 4.49
N GLU A 222 -40.53 -27.64 5.63
CA GLU A 222 -41.54 -27.97 6.67
C GLU A 222 -41.28 -29.20 7.57
N ARG A 223 -41.42 -29.12 8.91
CA ARG A 223 -42.33 -28.34 9.78
C ARG A 223 -41.67 -27.76 11.02
#